data_AF-A0A918FLR0-F1
#
_entry.id   AF-A0A918FLR0-F1
#
_cell.length_a   1.000
_cell.length_b   1.000
_cell.length_c   1.000
_cell.angle_alpha   90.00
_cell.angle_beta   90.00
_cell.angle_gamma   90.00
#
_symmetry.space_group_name_H-M   'P 1'
#
loop_
_entity.id
_entity.type
_entity.pdbx_description
1 polymer ?
#
loop_
_entity_poly.entity_id
_entity_poly.type
_entity_poly.pdbx_seq_one_letter_code
_entity_poly.pdbx_strand_id
1 'polypeptide(L)'
;MTSTTVFSDVVLPAATWYEKHDLSSTDMHPFVHAFNPAIAPPWQTRTDWDAFHTLAKEFSRQAADRLGVRTDVIAAPLLHDTPDELANPHGQVRDWKAGECEPVPGRTMPKLVTVERDYAAVADKMGALGPLLDTLGATTKGVTFKVDRELEYLRHKNGTVRGGAADGRPSIARDTHACEAILALSGTTNGHLATQGFHTLEARTGTQLADLAAEHEGKQITFADTQAAPIPVITSPEWSGSETGGRRYSPFTVNVERLSPGTPSPAASTSISITTGSPPSANNSPSTGHR
;
A
#
# COMPACT_ATOMS: atom_id res chain seq x y z
N MET A 1 23.07 -20.89 -7.33
CA MET A 1 21.93 -21.55 -6.65
C MET A 1 22.13 -21.44 -5.15
N THR A 2 21.13 -20.97 -4.42
CA THR A 2 21.12 -20.91 -2.95
C THR A 2 20.63 -22.24 -2.36
N SER A 3 20.75 -22.44 -1.05
CA SER A 3 20.23 -23.63 -0.39
C SER A 3 18.74 -23.84 -0.66
N THR A 4 17.92 -22.79 -0.62
CA THR A 4 16.48 -22.88 -0.94
C THR A 4 16.25 -23.43 -2.35
N THR A 5 17.00 -22.96 -3.34
CA THR A 5 16.83 -23.44 -4.73
C THR A 5 17.20 -24.91 -4.91
N VAL A 6 18.09 -25.47 -4.08
CA VAL A 6 18.45 -26.90 -4.12
C VAL A 6 17.30 -27.79 -3.64
N PHE A 7 16.44 -27.27 -2.75
CA PHE A 7 15.31 -28.00 -2.17
C PHE A 7 13.95 -27.58 -2.74
N SER A 8 13.93 -26.77 -3.81
CA SER A 8 12.69 -26.32 -4.45
C SER A 8 12.29 -27.24 -5.60
N ASP A 9 10.99 -27.51 -5.77
CA ASP A 9 10.47 -28.28 -6.91
C ASP A 9 10.63 -27.53 -8.24
N VAL A 10 10.50 -26.21 -8.20
CA VAL A 10 10.62 -25.32 -9.36
C VAL A 10 11.50 -24.14 -8.99
N VAL A 11 12.46 -23.83 -9.87
CA VAL A 11 13.33 -22.66 -9.74
C VAL A 11 13.16 -21.80 -10.99
N LEU A 12 12.75 -20.55 -10.79
CA LEU A 12 12.66 -19.56 -11.87
C LEU A 12 13.94 -18.71 -11.89
N PRO A 13 14.61 -18.55 -13.04
CA PRO A 13 15.80 -17.71 -13.14
C PRO A 13 15.41 -16.23 -13.02
N ALA A 14 15.76 -15.60 -11.89
CA ALA A 14 15.48 -14.18 -11.64
C ALA A 14 16.62 -13.30 -12.17
N ALA A 15 16.26 -12.12 -12.68
CA ALA A 15 17.20 -11.07 -13.04
C ALA A 15 17.92 -10.55 -11.78
N THR A 16 19.19 -10.20 -11.92
CA THR A 16 19.93 -9.54 -10.86
C THR A 16 19.47 -8.09 -10.70
N TRP A 17 19.81 -7.48 -9.57
CA TRP A 17 19.64 -6.05 -9.31
C TRP A 17 20.29 -5.11 -10.35
N TYR A 18 21.28 -5.58 -11.13
CA TYR A 18 21.87 -4.84 -12.25
C TYR A 18 21.15 -5.05 -13.60
N GLU A 19 20.01 -5.74 -13.61
CA GLU A 19 19.29 -6.14 -14.83
C GLU A 19 17.80 -5.75 -14.76
N LYS A 20 17.39 -4.99 -13.75
CA LYS A 20 15.98 -4.60 -13.54
C LYS A 20 15.83 -3.16 -13.04
N HIS A 21 14.65 -2.60 -13.27
CA HIS A 21 14.23 -1.37 -12.61
C HIS A 21 13.58 -1.69 -11.28
N ASP A 22 13.93 -0.92 -10.24
CA ASP A 22 13.33 -1.03 -8.91
C ASP A 22 13.61 0.24 -8.09
N LEU A 23 13.06 0.32 -6.89
CA LEU A 23 13.37 1.36 -5.90
C LEU A 23 14.00 0.75 -4.65
N SER A 24 14.86 1.53 -4.00
CA SER A 24 15.49 1.15 -2.73
C SER A 24 15.56 2.33 -1.77
N SER A 25 15.31 2.01 -0.49
CA SER A 25 15.42 2.91 0.67
C SER A 25 15.81 2.09 1.90
N THR A 26 16.31 2.74 2.95
CA THR A 26 16.71 2.09 4.20
C THR A 26 16.59 3.05 5.38
N ASP A 27 16.37 2.52 6.57
CA ASP A 27 16.36 3.27 7.83
C ASP A 27 17.67 4.06 8.10
N MET A 28 18.78 3.64 7.50
CA MET A 28 20.10 4.23 7.75
C MET A 28 20.25 5.64 7.17
N HIS A 29 19.45 6.03 6.18
CA HIS A 29 19.55 7.34 5.52
C HIS A 29 18.25 7.77 4.83
N PRO A 30 17.97 9.08 4.69
CA PRO A 30 16.69 9.58 4.18
C PRO A 30 16.64 9.66 2.64
N PHE A 31 17.27 8.73 1.93
CA PHE A 31 17.33 8.74 0.46
C PHE A 31 16.55 7.58 -0.16
N VAL A 32 15.80 7.90 -1.21
CA VAL A 32 15.27 6.93 -2.16
C VAL A 32 16.09 7.00 -3.46
N HIS A 33 16.42 5.84 -4.02
CA HIS A 33 17.19 5.72 -5.27
C HIS A 33 16.70 4.54 -6.09
N ALA A 34 16.97 4.56 -7.40
CA ALA A 34 16.58 3.48 -8.30
C ALA A 34 17.66 2.39 -8.43
N PHE A 35 17.22 1.15 -8.66
CA PHE A 35 18.02 0.18 -9.41
C PHE A 35 17.77 0.40 -10.91
N ASN A 36 18.86 0.31 -11.68
CA ASN A 36 18.83 0.51 -13.12
C ASN A 36 19.54 -0.66 -13.82
N PRO A 37 18.95 -1.20 -14.90
CA PRO A 37 19.59 -2.25 -15.66
C PRO A 37 20.84 -1.70 -16.35
N ALA A 38 22.01 -2.26 -16.02
CA ALA A 38 23.24 -2.04 -16.77
C ALA A 38 23.21 -2.80 -18.10
N ILE A 39 22.55 -3.96 -18.12
CA ILE A 39 22.31 -4.80 -19.30
C ILE A 39 20.89 -5.37 -19.24
N ALA A 40 20.41 -5.89 -20.36
CA ALA A 40 19.19 -6.71 -20.36
C ALA A 40 19.43 -8.02 -19.58
N PRO A 41 18.39 -8.58 -18.91
CA PRO A 41 18.47 -9.88 -18.27
C PRO A 41 19.06 -10.95 -19.21
N PRO A 42 20.20 -11.59 -18.86
CA PRO A 42 20.86 -12.53 -19.75
C PRO A 42 20.14 -13.89 -19.79
N TRP A 43 20.34 -14.62 -20.89
CA TRP A 43 19.72 -15.93 -21.12
C TRP A 43 18.19 -15.88 -21.06
N GLN A 44 17.59 -16.59 -20.10
CA GLN A 44 16.15 -16.67 -19.88
C GLN A 44 15.77 -16.06 -18.52
N THR A 45 16.68 -15.30 -17.88
CA THR A 45 16.34 -14.61 -16.64
C THR A 45 15.30 -13.55 -16.91
N ARG A 46 14.44 -13.30 -15.92
CA ARG A 46 13.38 -12.29 -16.01
C ARG A 46 13.32 -11.52 -14.71
N THR A 47 12.87 -10.27 -14.76
CA THR A 47 12.58 -9.52 -13.54
C THR A 47 11.44 -10.21 -12.79
N ASP A 48 11.45 -10.07 -11.46
CA ASP A 48 10.39 -10.66 -10.63
C ASP A 48 9.00 -10.16 -11.09
N TRP A 49 8.92 -8.85 -11.41
CA TRP A 49 7.72 -8.21 -11.93
C TRP A 49 7.17 -8.92 -13.18
N ASP A 50 8.01 -9.12 -14.20
CA ASP A 50 7.63 -9.76 -15.46
C ASP A 50 7.30 -11.26 -15.30
N ALA A 51 8.03 -11.95 -14.41
CA ALA A 51 7.75 -13.34 -14.06
C ALA A 51 6.35 -13.49 -13.44
N PHE A 52 6.01 -12.69 -12.43
CA PHE A 52 4.69 -12.73 -11.80
C PHE A 52 3.57 -12.30 -12.76
N HIS A 53 3.80 -11.31 -13.63
CA HIS A 53 2.82 -10.95 -14.66
C HIS A 53 2.54 -12.10 -15.63
N THR A 54 3.55 -12.90 -15.96
CA THR A 54 3.37 -14.08 -16.83
C THR A 54 2.59 -15.18 -16.13
N LEU A 55 2.93 -15.46 -14.87
CA LEU A 55 2.19 -16.41 -14.05
C LEU A 55 0.73 -15.98 -13.88
N ALA A 56 0.48 -14.69 -13.66
CA ALA A 56 -0.87 -14.15 -13.54
C ALA A 56 -1.69 -14.33 -14.83
N LYS A 57 -1.09 -14.14 -16.01
CA LYS A 57 -1.74 -14.40 -17.31
C LYS A 57 -2.12 -15.87 -17.47
N GLU A 58 -1.20 -16.77 -17.19
CA GLU A 58 -1.46 -18.20 -17.31
C GLU A 58 -2.46 -18.70 -16.26
N PHE A 59 -2.36 -18.21 -15.03
CA PHE A 59 -3.34 -18.46 -13.98
C PHE A 59 -4.73 -18.00 -14.40
N SER A 60 -4.88 -16.77 -14.87
CA SER A 60 -6.16 -16.20 -15.28
C SER A 60 -6.80 -17.00 -16.41
N ARG A 61 -6.00 -17.43 -17.39
CA ARG A 61 -6.44 -18.31 -18.49
C ARG A 61 -6.98 -19.64 -17.97
N GLN A 62 -6.30 -20.28 -17.03
CA GLN A 62 -6.74 -21.57 -16.48
C GLN A 62 -7.92 -21.42 -15.50
N ALA A 63 -7.98 -20.31 -14.78
CA ALA A 63 -8.99 -20.01 -13.78
C ALA A 63 -10.35 -19.63 -14.38
N ALA A 64 -10.38 -19.10 -15.62
CA ALA A 64 -11.61 -18.74 -16.31
C ALA A 64 -12.65 -19.88 -16.31
N ASP A 65 -12.22 -21.11 -16.65
CA ASP A 65 -13.12 -22.26 -16.76
C ASP A 65 -13.34 -23.01 -15.43
N ARG A 66 -12.55 -22.71 -14.39
CA ARG A 66 -12.49 -23.51 -13.14
C ARG A 66 -12.99 -22.75 -11.92
N LEU A 67 -12.61 -21.48 -11.81
CA LEU A 67 -12.84 -20.65 -10.64
C LEU A 67 -13.86 -19.55 -10.92
N GLY A 68 -13.75 -18.79 -12.01
CA GLY A 68 -14.66 -17.67 -12.28
C GLY A 68 -14.69 -16.64 -11.14
N VAL A 69 -15.87 -16.07 -10.88
CA VAL A 69 -16.10 -15.12 -9.76
C VAL A 69 -16.52 -15.88 -8.50
N ARG A 70 -15.85 -15.60 -7.38
CA ARG A 70 -16.10 -16.25 -6.08
C ARG A 70 -16.21 -15.23 -4.96
N THR A 71 -17.06 -15.53 -3.98
CA THR A 71 -17.08 -14.83 -2.69
C THR A 71 -16.21 -15.59 -1.71
N ASP A 72 -15.12 -14.97 -1.30
CA ASP A 72 -14.19 -15.48 -0.30
C ASP A 72 -14.51 -14.90 1.07
N VAL A 73 -14.33 -15.67 2.15
CA VAL A 73 -14.55 -15.22 3.53
C VAL A 73 -13.21 -15.18 4.23
N ILE A 74 -12.72 -13.97 4.50
CA ILE A 74 -11.43 -13.72 5.12
C ILE A 74 -11.61 -13.43 6.60
N ALA A 75 -10.91 -14.19 7.44
CA ALA A 75 -10.72 -13.85 8.85
C ALA A 75 -9.60 -12.80 8.97
N ALA A 76 -9.96 -11.54 9.14
CA ALA A 76 -9.02 -10.43 9.33
C ALA A 76 -8.83 -10.14 10.83
N PRO A 77 -7.58 -10.10 11.34
CA PRO A 77 -7.34 -9.78 12.74
C PRO A 77 -7.79 -8.35 13.06
N LEU A 78 -7.94 -8.06 14.35
CA LEU A 78 -8.15 -6.70 14.87
C LEU A 78 -6.86 -5.91 14.65
N LEU A 79 -6.95 -4.77 13.96
CA LEU A 79 -5.78 -4.04 13.50
C LEU A 79 -5.41 -2.87 14.41
N HIS A 80 -4.11 -2.68 14.61
CA HIS A 80 -3.56 -1.44 15.15
C HIS A 80 -3.84 -0.25 14.23
N ASP A 81 -3.80 0.97 14.79
CA ASP A 81 -4.11 2.22 14.09
C ASP A 81 -5.55 2.26 13.52
N THR A 82 -6.42 1.41 14.07
CA THR A 82 -7.87 1.38 13.81
C THR A 82 -8.61 1.32 15.14
N PRO A 83 -9.93 1.62 15.20
CA PRO A 83 -10.71 1.47 16.42
C PRO A 83 -10.66 0.07 17.04
N ASP A 84 -10.30 -0.96 16.26
CA ASP A 84 -10.19 -2.34 16.73
C ASP A 84 -9.14 -2.54 17.83
N GLU A 85 -8.12 -1.68 17.90
CA GLU A 85 -7.04 -1.80 18.89
C GLU A 85 -7.54 -1.66 20.34
N LEU A 86 -8.73 -1.08 20.53
CA LEU A 86 -9.38 -0.88 21.82
C LEU A 86 -10.30 -2.05 22.22
N ALA A 87 -10.24 -3.18 21.52
CA ALA A 87 -11.16 -4.30 21.73
C ALA A 87 -11.12 -4.93 23.13
N ASN A 88 -9.96 -4.92 23.79
CA ASN A 88 -9.75 -5.50 25.12
C ASN A 88 -9.45 -4.41 26.17
N PRO A 89 -10.46 -3.63 26.60
CA PRO A 89 -10.25 -2.57 27.58
C PRO A 89 -9.67 -3.15 28.88
N HIS A 90 -8.78 -2.38 29.50
CA HIS A 90 -8.06 -2.77 30.73
C HIS A 90 -7.20 -4.04 30.61
N GLY A 91 -6.89 -4.50 29.40
CA GLY A 91 -6.10 -5.71 29.18
C GLY A 91 -6.82 -7.00 29.58
N GLN A 92 -8.15 -6.98 29.70
CA GLN A 92 -8.93 -8.18 29.97
C GLN A 92 -8.98 -9.05 28.72
N VAL A 93 -8.32 -10.20 28.76
CA VAL A 93 -8.38 -11.21 27.69
C VAL A 93 -9.46 -12.21 28.07
N ARG A 94 -10.47 -12.39 27.20
CA ARG A 94 -11.52 -13.40 27.34
C ARG A 94 -11.53 -14.29 26.11
N ASP A 95 -11.51 -15.60 26.31
CA ASP A 95 -11.57 -16.59 25.25
C ASP A 95 -13.03 -17.02 25.00
N TRP A 96 -13.56 -16.64 23.83
CA TRP A 96 -14.90 -17.04 23.40
C TRP A 96 -15.03 -18.56 23.21
N LYS A 97 -13.95 -19.26 22.86
CA LYS A 97 -13.96 -20.72 22.68
C LYS A 97 -14.09 -21.45 24.02
N ALA A 98 -13.60 -20.84 25.10
CA ALA A 98 -13.75 -21.34 26.46
C ALA A 98 -15.08 -20.93 27.12
N GLY A 99 -15.92 -20.15 26.43
CA GLY A 99 -17.20 -19.67 26.96
C GLY A 99 -17.10 -18.44 27.87
N GLU A 100 -15.96 -17.74 27.87
CA GLU A 100 -15.72 -16.56 28.73
C GLU A 100 -16.37 -15.28 28.16
N CYS A 101 -16.71 -15.28 26.88
CA CYS A 101 -17.45 -14.22 26.19
C CYS A 101 -18.14 -14.75 24.92
N GLU A 102 -19.04 -13.94 24.35
CA GLU A 102 -19.68 -14.24 23.06
C GLU A 102 -18.70 -14.05 21.88
N PRO A 103 -18.73 -14.90 20.84
CA PRO A 103 -17.92 -14.74 19.62
C PRO A 103 -18.52 -13.67 18.70
N VAL A 104 -18.00 -12.43 18.78
CA VAL A 104 -18.44 -11.27 18.02
C VAL A 104 -17.34 -10.85 17.04
N PRO A 105 -17.51 -11.06 15.72
CA PRO A 105 -16.53 -10.65 14.71
C PRO A 105 -16.18 -9.17 14.81
N GLY A 106 -14.89 -8.86 14.83
CA GLY A 106 -14.40 -7.48 14.98
C GLY A 106 -14.34 -6.96 16.40
N ARG A 107 -14.62 -7.80 17.40
CA ARG A 107 -14.53 -7.42 18.83
C ARG A 107 -13.87 -8.47 19.69
N THR A 108 -14.44 -9.68 19.77
CA THR A 108 -13.91 -10.78 20.59
C THR A 108 -13.28 -11.88 19.73
N MET A 109 -13.44 -11.80 18.41
CA MET A 109 -12.79 -12.68 17.43
C MET A 109 -12.42 -11.86 16.18
N PRO A 110 -11.64 -12.42 15.23
CA PRO A 110 -11.33 -11.76 13.96
C PRO A 110 -12.58 -11.28 13.23
N LYS A 111 -12.46 -10.20 12.46
CA LYS A 111 -13.48 -9.79 11.50
C LYS A 111 -13.66 -10.89 10.45
N LEU A 112 -14.89 -11.21 10.10
CA LEU A 112 -15.19 -12.10 8.98
C LEU A 112 -15.65 -11.24 7.81
N VAL A 113 -14.75 -11.02 6.85
CA VAL A 113 -14.95 -10.10 5.73
C VAL A 113 -15.18 -10.89 4.45
N THR A 114 -16.25 -10.58 3.74
CA THR A 114 -16.51 -11.15 2.41
C THR A 114 -15.78 -10.34 1.34
N VAL A 115 -15.03 -11.01 0.46
CA VAL A 115 -14.31 -10.40 -0.66
C VAL A 115 -14.71 -11.09 -1.95
N GLU A 116 -15.20 -10.34 -2.92
CA GLU A 116 -15.43 -10.86 -4.27
C GLU A 116 -14.12 -10.93 -5.05
N ARG A 117 -13.81 -12.10 -5.58
CA ARG A 117 -12.62 -12.37 -6.39
C ARG A 117 -13.04 -12.89 -7.76
N ASP A 118 -12.83 -12.06 -8.77
CA ASP A 118 -12.83 -12.52 -10.17
C ASP A 118 -11.44 -13.08 -10.50
N TYR A 119 -11.33 -14.41 -10.52
CA TYR A 119 -10.07 -15.10 -10.78
C TYR A 119 -9.64 -15.07 -12.24
N ALA A 120 -10.59 -14.87 -13.17
CA ALA A 120 -10.28 -14.74 -14.60
C ALA A 120 -9.65 -13.36 -14.92
N ALA A 121 -9.89 -12.36 -14.05
CA ALA A 121 -9.38 -11.00 -14.21
C ALA A 121 -8.08 -10.70 -13.44
N VAL A 122 -7.40 -11.71 -12.87
CA VAL A 122 -6.20 -11.47 -12.03
C VAL A 122 -5.08 -10.80 -12.80
N ALA A 123 -4.83 -11.22 -14.04
CA ALA A 123 -3.80 -10.61 -14.89
C ALA A 123 -4.10 -9.14 -15.21
N ASP A 124 -5.34 -8.82 -15.55
CA ASP A 124 -5.79 -7.46 -15.85
C ASP A 124 -5.64 -6.56 -14.61
N LYS A 125 -6.05 -7.07 -13.45
CA LYS A 125 -5.98 -6.36 -12.16
C LYS A 125 -4.54 -6.16 -11.69
N MET A 126 -3.65 -7.11 -11.95
CA MET A 126 -2.23 -6.99 -11.57
C MET A 126 -1.52 -5.86 -12.35
N GLY A 127 -1.95 -5.60 -13.59
CA GLY A 127 -1.34 -4.58 -14.47
C GLY A 127 -1.88 -3.16 -14.29
N ALA A 128 -2.72 -2.91 -13.30
CA ALA A 128 -3.42 -1.64 -13.13
C ALA A 128 -3.59 -1.22 -11.66
N LEU A 129 -3.68 0.08 -11.42
CA LEU A 129 -4.16 0.58 -10.14
C LEU A 129 -5.66 0.34 -9.98
N GLY A 130 -6.05 -0.34 -8.91
CA GLY A 130 -7.44 -0.70 -8.63
C GLY A 130 -8.36 0.52 -8.40
N PRO A 131 -9.68 0.35 -8.57
CA PRO A 131 -10.66 1.43 -8.47
C PRO A 131 -10.99 1.88 -7.04
N LEU A 132 -10.57 1.13 -6.01
CA LEU A 132 -10.83 1.52 -4.62
C LEU A 132 -10.07 2.79 -4.22
N LEU A 133 -8.99 3.13 -4.92
CA LEU A 133 -8.27 4.38 -4.65
C LEU A 133 -9.13 5.62 -4.95
N ASP A 134 -10.11 5.53 -5.86
CA ASP A 134 -11.02 6.64 -6.18
C ASP A 134 -12.05 6.89 -5.07
N THR A 135 -12.40 5.86 -4.29
CA THR A 135 -13.48 5.94 -3.29
C THR A 135 -13.00 5.88 -1.85
N LEU A 136 -12.04 4.99 -1.56
CA LEU A 136 -11.52 4.74 -0.22
C LEU A 136 -10.23 5.51 0.04
N GLY A 137 -9.52 5.93 -1.01
CA GLY A 137 -8.18 6.51 -0.89
C GLY A 137 -7.13 5.47 -0.47
N ALA A 138 -6.03 5.95 0.09
CA ALA A 138 -4.96 5.11 0.64
C ALA A 138 -4.81 5.40 2.15
N THR A 139 -4.91 4.38 3.00
CA THR A 139 -4.82 4.56 4.46
C THR A 139 -3.50 4.01 5.00
N THR A 140 -2.77 4.84 5.75
CA THR A 140 -1.53 4.45 6.45
C THR A 140 -1.52 5.11 7.83
N LYS A 141 -1.22 4.34 8.89
CA LYS A 141 -1.13 4.82 10.29
C LYS A 141 -2.33 5.67 10.73
N GLY A 142 -3.54 5.20 10.43
CA GLY A 142 -4.79 5.87 10.80
C GLY A 142 -5.07 7.19 10.08
N VAL A 143 -4.28 7.55 9.06
CA VAL A 143 -4.49 8.70 8.18
C VAL A 143 -4.88 8.19 6.79
N THR A 144 -5.96 8.72 6.24
CA THR A 144 -6.43 8.36 4.88
C THR A 144 -6.16 9.48 3.91
N PHE A 145 -5.36 9.19 2.90
CA PHE A 145 -4.98 10.08 1.80
C PHE A 145 -5.98 9.96 0.66
N LYS A 146 -6.49 11.10 0.20
CA LYS A 146 -7.22 11.24 -1.06
C LYS A 146 -6.22 11.44 -2.19
N VAL A 147 -6.32 10.62 -3.22
CA VAL A 147 -5.29 10.45 -4.25
C VAL A 147 -5.80 10.74 -5.67
N ASP A 148 -6.92 11.45 -5.81
CA ASP A 148 -7.54 11.74 -7.11
C ASP A 148 -6.57 12.44 -8.08
N ARG A 149 -5.81 13.40 -7.56
CA ARG A 149 -4.78 14.14 -8.31
C ARG A 149 -3.66 13.21 -8.77
N GLU A 150 -3.21 12.34 -7.88
CA GLU A 150 -2.13 11.38 -8.15
C GLU A 150 -2.57 10.32 -9.16
N LEU A 151 -3.82 9.85 -9.08
CA LEU A 151 -4.39 8.94 -10.07
C LEU A 151 -4.41 9.60 -11.46
N GLU A 152 -4.82 10.87 -11.56
CA GLU A 152 -4.81 11.59 -12.84
C GLU A 152 -3.40 11.80 -13.38
N TYR A 153 -2.46 12.19 -12.52
CA TYR A 153 -1.05 12.24 -12.87
C TYR A 153 -0.57 10.91 -13.46
N LEU A 154 -0.90 9.78 -12.82
CA LEU A 154 -0.49 8.45 -13.29
C LEU A 154 -1.20 8.03 -14.59
N ARG A 155 -2.44 8.44 -14.85
CA ARG A 155 -3.10 8.23 -16.15
C ARG A 155 -2.31 8.91 -17.27
N HIS A 156 -1.80 10.12 -17.04
CA HIS A 156 -0.96 10.84 -18.00
C HIS A 156 0.45 10.25 -18.11
N LYS A 157 1.08 9.97 -16.97
CA LYS A 157 2.49 9.55 -16.88
C LYS A 157 2.71 8.11 -17.32
N ASN A 158 1.88 7.19 -16.85
CA ASN A 158 1.99 5.77 -17.17
C ASN A 158 1.14 5.36 -18.37
N GLY A 159 0.12 6.15 -18.70
CA GLY A 159 -0.95 5.77 -19.62
C GLY A 159 -2.03 4.96 -18.92
N THR A 160 -3.12 4.71 -19.65
CA THR A 160 -4.25 3.91 -19.18
C THR A 160 -4.26 2.53 -19.83
N VAL A 161 -4.77 1.56 -19.08
CA VAL A 161 -5.08 0.23 -19.63
C VAL A 161 -6.22 0.36 -20.65
N ARG A 162 -6.16 -0.46 -21.72
CA ARG A 162 -7.14 -0.49 -22.80
C ARG A 162 -7.80 -1.87 -22.87
N GLY A 163 -9.09 -1.93 -22.60
CA GLY A 163 -9.89 -3.15 -22.53
C GLY A 163 -9.68 -3.97 -21.25
N GLY A 164 -10.45 -5.05 -21.13
CA GLY A 164 -10.40 -5.96 -19.98
C GLY A 164 -11.03 -5.38 -18.71
N ALA A 165 -10.83 -6.06 -17.59
CA ALA A 165 -11.46 -5.70 -16.31
C ALA A 165 -10.92 -4.40 -15.69
N ALA A 166 -9.77 -3.91 -16.16
CA ALA A 166 -9.10 -2.71 -15.65
C ALA A 166 -9.09 -1.57 -16.67
N ASP A 167 -9.99 -1.56 -17.66
CA ASP A 167 -10.05 -0.53 -18.70
C ASP A 167 -10.11 0.89 -18.10
N GLY A 168 -9.33 1.81 -18.68
CA GLY A 168 -9.24 3.20 -18.25
C GLY A 168 -8.47 3.45 -16.94
N ARG A 169 -8.03 2.41 -16.23
CA ARG A 169 -7.21 2.55 -15.00
C ARG A 169 -5.76 2.94 -15.33
N PRO A 170 -5.07 3.68 -14.44
CA PRO A 170 -3.63 3.92 -14.58
C PRO A 170 -2.88 2.59 -14.69
N SER A 171 -2.01 2.47 -15.69
CA SER A 171 -1.23 1.26 -15.90
C SER A 171 -0.07 1.16 -14.93
N ILE A 172 0.16 -0.05 -14.42
CA ILE A 172 1.39 -0.46 -13.72
C ILE A 172 2.00 -1.70 -14.39
N ALA A 173 1.73 -1.93 -15.68
CA ALA A 173 2.16 -3.15 -16.38
C ALA A 173 3.69 -3.30 -16.47
N ARG A 174 4.45 -2.20 -16.38
CA ARG A 174 5.91 -2.20 -16.32
C ARG A 174 6.40 -1.90 -14.91
N ASP A 175 7.56 -2.44 -14.57
CA ASP A 175 8.26 -2.15 -13.32
C ASP A 175 8.49 -0.65 -13.10
N THR A 176 8.88 0.09 -14.14
CA THR A 176 9.01 1.56 -14.09
C THR A 176 7.70 2.27 -13.78
N HIS A 177 6.57 1.74 -14.26
CA HIS A 177 5.24 2.30 -13.98
C HIS A 177 4.83 2.07 -12.53
N ALA A 178 5.14 0.88 -11.99
CA ALA A 178 4.93 0.57 -10.58
C ALA A 178 5.82 1.47 -9.68
N CYS A 179 7.09 1.68 -10.04
CA CYS A 179 7.98 2.60 -9.33
C CYS A 179 7.41 4.04 -9.31
N GLU A 180 6.95 4.54 -10.45
CA GLU A 180 6.32 5.85 -10.54
C GLU A 180 5.04 5.94 -9.69
N ALA A 181 4.22 4.88 -9.66
CA ALA A 181 3.03 4.82 -8.82
C ALA A 181 3.37 4.86 -7.32
N ILE A 182 4.41 4.14 -6.88
CA ILE A 182 4.89 4.18 -5.49
C ILE A 182 5.28 5.60 -5.09
N LEU A 183 6.07 6.28 -5.94
CA LEU A 183 6.55 7.64 -5.67
C LEU A 183 5.42 8.68 -5.71
N ALA A 184 4.45 8.51 -6.61
CA ALA A 184 3.30 9.43 -6.68
C ALA A 184 2.36 9.28 -5.49
N LEU A 185 2.19 8.06 -4.95
CA LEU A 185 1.18 7.73 -3.93
C LEU A 185 1.71 7.72 -2.48
N SER A 186 3.00 8.01 -2.25
CA SER A 186 3.56 8.07 -0.88
C SER A 186 3.76 9.51 -0.41
N GLY A 187 3.41 9.79 0.84
CA GLY A 187 3.66 11.09 1.45
C GLY A 187 5.16 11.39 1.62
N THR A 188 6.04 10.39 1.58
CA THR A 188 7.50 10.63 1.68
C THR A 188 8.12 11.12 0.36
N THR A 189 7.39 11.03 -0.74
CA THR A 189 7.91 11.32 -2.10
C THR A 189 7.02 12.27 -2.90
N ASN A 190 5.79 12.50 -2.44
CA ASN A 190 4.86 13.50 -2.94
C ASN A 190 4.47 14.46 -1.81
N GLY A 191 4.95 15.71 -1.90
CA GLY A 191 4.73 16.73 -0.89
C GLY A 191 3.27 17.17 -0.75
N HIS A 192 2.48 17.07 -1.81
CA HIS A 192 1.03 17.33 -1.73
C HIS A 192 0.37 16.33 -0.76
N LEU A 193 0.70 15.04 -0.89
CA LEU A 193 0.20 14.02 0.04
C LEU A 193 0.77 14.18 1.44
N ALA A 194 2.06 14.52 1.56
CA ALA A 194 2.68 14.81 2.85
C ALA A 194 1.91 15.88 3.64
N THR A 195 1.66 17.03 3.00
CA THR A 195 0.93 18.16 3.58
C THR A 195 -0.54 17.80 3.87
N GLN A 196 -1.21 17.11 2.94
CA GLN A 196 -2.59 16.64 3.13
C GLN A 196 -2.71 15.68 4.34
N GLY A 197 -1.76 14.76 4.48
CA GLY A 197 -1.73 13.80 5.58
C GLY A 197 -1.50 14.49 6.92
N PHE A 198 -0.61 15.48 6.98
CA PHE A 198 -0.42 16.27 8.19
C PHE A 198 -1.66 17.07 8.53
N HIS A 199 -2.32 17.76 7.60
CA HIS A 199 -3.59 18.44 7.89
C HIS A 199 -4.66 17.52 8.48
N THR A 200 -4.73 16.29 7.98
CA THR A 200 -5.64 15.27 8.53
C THR A 200 -5.27 14.91 9.97
N LEU A 201 -3.98 14.77 10.26
CA LEU A 201 -3.47 14.50 11.60
C LEU A 201 -3.65 15.70 12.54
N GLU A 202 -3.46 16.94 12.08
CA GLU A 202 -3.73 18.18 12.82
C GLU A 202 -5.19 18.22 13.26
N ALA A 203 -6.13 17.91 12.36
CA ALA A 203 -7.56 17.89 12.68
C ALA A 203 -7.91 16.88 13.78
N ARG A 204 -7.18 15.76 13.85
CA ARG A 204 -7.37 14.74 14.89
C ARG A 204 -6.74 15.12 16.24
N THR A 205 -5.57 15.75 16.19
CA THR A 205 -4.72 15.99 17.37
C THR A 205 -4.91 17.38 17.98
N GLY A 206 -5.36 18.36 17.20
CA GLY A 206 -5.42 19.76 17.59
C GLY A 206 -4.07 20.49 17.59
N THR A 207 -3.00 19.84 17.11
CA THR A 207 -1.64 20.40 17.04
C THR A 207 -1.30 20.79 15.61
N GLN A 208 -0.61 21.91 15.41
CA GLN A 208 -0.03 22.28 14.12
C GLN A 208 1.16 21.38 13.73
N LEU A 209 1.08 20.77 12.55
CA LEU A 209 1.99 19.78 11.97
C LEU A 209 2.22 19.95 10.46
N ALA A 210 1.30 20.55 9.72
CA ALA A 210 1.38 20.64 8.25
C ALA A 210 2.53 21.54 7.79
N ASP A 211 2.99 22.45 8.64
CA ASP A 211 4.19 23.25 8.39
C ASP A 211 5.47 22.40 8.25
N LEU A 212 5.47 21.15 8.73
CA LEU A 212 6.59 20.20 8.54
C LEU A 212 6.77 19.76 7.07
N ALA A 213 5.74 19.85 6.25
CA ALA A 213 5.79 19.48 4.84
C ALA A 213 5.49 20.64 3.87
N ALA A 214 5.00 21.79 4.38
CA ALA A 214 4.52 22.91 3.57
C ALA A 214 5.55 23.44 2.56
N GLU A 215 6.83 23.56 2.95
CA GLU A 215 7.90 24.02 2.02
C GLU A 215 8.14 23.06 0.85
N HIS A 216 7.70 21.81 0.98
CA HIS A 216 7.83 20.77 -0.03
C HIS A 216 6.51 20.41 -0.70
N GLU A 217 5.40 21.12 -0.45
CA GLU A 217 4.08 20.76 -0.98
C GLU A 217 4.06 20.63 -2.52
N GLY A 218 4.82 21.48 -3.21
CA GLY A 218 4.97 21.44 -4.67
C GLY A 218 5.97 20.40 -5.19
N LYS A 219 6.70 19.70 -4.32
CA LYS A 219 7.74 18.72 -4.69
C LYS A 219 7.10 17.36 -4.93
N GLN A 220 7.39 16.78 -6.09
CA GLN A 220 7.04 15.40 -6.42
C GLN A 220 8.28 14.72 -6.99
N ILE A 221 8.75 13.68 -6.30
CA ILE A 221 9.89 12.88 -6.74
C ILE A 221 9.41 11.91 -7.82
N THR A 222 10.05 11.95 -8.99
CA THR A 222 9.74 11.03 -10.10
C THR A 222 10.76 9.90 -10.17
N PHE A 223 10.44 8.81 -10.88
CA PHE A 223 11.41 7.73 -11.06
C PHE A 223 12.66 8.21 -11.80
N ALA A 224 12.53 9.15 -12.74
CA ALA A 224 13.67 9.72 -13.45
C ALA A 224 14.63 10.48 -12.49
N ASP A 225 14.10 11.15 -11.47
CA ASP A 225 14.92 11.83 -10.47
C ASP A 225 15.77 10.82 -9.68
N THR A 226 15.17 9.71 -9.26
CA THR A 226 15.85 8.66 -8.48
C THR A 226 16.87 7.86 -9.30
N GLN A 227 16.75 7.88 -10.63
CA GLN A 227 17.75 7.35 -11.54
C GLN A 227 18.94 8.29 -11.72
N ALA A 228 18.69 9.61 -11.68
CA ALA A 228 19.74 10.62 -11.85
C ALA A 228 20.62 10.73 -10.59
N ALA A 229 20.01 10.69 -9.40
CA ALA A 229 20.72 10.70 -8.13
C ALA A 229 19.83 10.17 -7.00
N PRO A 230 20.39 9.72 -5.86
CA PRO A 230 19.61 9.53 -4.64
C PRO A 230 18.92 10.83 -4.20
N ILE A 231 17.61 10.77 -3.99
CA ILE A 231 16.80 11.95 -3.66
C ILE A 231 16.39 11.91 -2.19
N PRO A 232 16.56 13.00 -1.42
CA PRO A 232 16.07 13.07 -0.06
C PRO A 232 14.55 13.08 -0.02
N VAL A 233 13.99 12.25 0.86
CA VAL A 233 12.54 12.13 1.11
C VAL A 233 11.99 13.37 1.83
N ILE A 234 10.67 13.44 1.91
CA ILE A 234 9.89 14.53 2.53
C ILE A 234 9.39 14.05 3.89
N THR A 235 9.42 14.94 4.89
CA THR A 235 8.78 14.69 6.19
C THR A 235 7.31 14.33 5.96
N SER A 236 6.85 13.21 6.52
CA SER A 236 5.50 12.67 6.32
C SER A 236 4.90 12.17 7.63
N PRO A 237 3.57 12.24 7.83
CA PRO A 237 2.90 11.69 9.01
C PRO A 237 3.01 10.16 9.14
N GLU A 238 3.49 9.50 8.09
CA GLU A 238 3.85 8.07 8.12
C GLU A 238 5.01 7.78 9.08
N TRP A 239 5.80 8.79 9.48
CA TRP A 239 6.99 8.63 10.31
C TRP A 239 6.96 9.57 11.52
N SER A 240 7.78 9.25 12.53
CA SER A 240 7.85 10.02 13.78
C SER A 240 9.00 11.01 13.84
N GLY A 241 9.92 10.96 12.88
CA GLY A 241 10.99 11.94 12.73
C GLY A 241 10.64 13.08 11.78
N SER A 242 11.58 14.02 11.64
CA SER A 242 11.45 15.18 10.78
C SER A 242 12.82 15.58 10.24
N GLU A 243 12.87 15.88 8.95
CA GLU A 243 14.01 16.43 8.21
C GLU A 243 13.83 17.93 7.93
N THR A 244 12.69 18.49 8.37
CA THR A 244 12.31 19.89 8.19
C THR A 244 13.39 20.83 8.72
N GLY A 245 13.69 21.91 7.98
CA GLY A 245 14.72 22.88 8.34
C GLY A 245 16.16 22.37 8.19
N GLY A 246 16.38 21.28 7.45
CA GLY A 246 17.71 20.74 7.14
C GLY A 246 18.35 19.92 8.26
N ARG A 247 17.57 19.55 9.29
CA ARG A 247 18.03 18.64 10.34
C ARG A 247 18.15 17.21 9.82
N ARG A 248 18.91 16.37 10.52
CA ARG A 248 18.92 14.92 10.29
C ARG A 248 17.70 14.29 10.96
N TYR A 249 17.18 13.23 10.33
CA TYR A 249 16.11 12.42 10.91
C TYR A 249 16.51 11.93 12.31
N SER A 250 15.58 12.08 13.26
CA SER A 250 15.65 11.45 14.57
C SER A 250 14.25 10.95 14.92
N PRO A 251 14.07 9.67 15.27
CA PRO A 251 12.75 9.12 15.58
C PRO A 251 12.13 9.87 16.77
N PHE A 252 10.80 9.93 16.79
CA PHE A 252 10.00 10.61 17.82
C PHE A 252 10.20 12.13 17.92
N THR A 253 10.94 12.76 17.01
CA THR A 253 11.05 14.22 16.93
C THR A 253 9.67 14.90 16.91
N VAL A 254 8.77 14.41 16.06
CA VAL A 254 7.42 14.99 15.94
C VAL A 254 6.65 14.80 17.24
N ASN A 255 6.78 13.64 17.90
CA ASN A 255 6.11 13.38 19.16
C ASN A 255 6.60 14.28 20.30
N VAL A 256 7.92 14.44 20.43
CA VAL A 256 8.52 15.22 21.53
C VAL A 256 8.34 16.72 21.30
N GLU A 257 8.61 17.20 20.09
CA GLU A 257 8.63 18.64 19.80
C GLU A 257 7.25 19.21 19.49
N ARG A 258 6.35 18.41 18.91
CA ARG A 258 4.98 18.83 18.58
C ARG A 258 3.93 18.26 19.53
N LEU A 259 4.34 17.49 20.53
CA LEU A 259 3.40 16.83 21.46
C LEU A 259 2.35 15.98 20.73
N SER A 260 2.67 15.52 19.52
CA SER A 260 1.80 14.62 18.78
C SER A 260 1.76 13.30 19.54
N PRO A 261 0.58 12.81 19.95
CA PRO A 261 0.48 11.54 20.65
C PRO A 261 1.09 10.43 19.80
N GLY A 262 2.05 9.68 20.36
CA GLY A 262 2.46 8.43 19.75
C GLY A 262 1.42 7.36 20.05
N THR A 263 1.15 6.46 19.11
CA THR A 263 0.53 5.18 19.47
C THR A 263 1.51 4.42 20.36
N PRO A 264 1.16 4.07 21.60
CA PRO A 264 2.10 3.43 22.51
C PRO A 264 2.38 1.96 22.12
N SER A 265 3.36 1.75 21.23
CA SER A 265 4.21 0.55 20.97
C SER A 265 3.59 -0.72 20.34
N PRO A 266 4.37 -1.58 19.62
CA PRO A 266 5.70 -1.40 19.02
C PRO A 266 5.68 -1.32 17.48
N ALA A 267 6.79 -0.82 16.95
CA ALA A 267 7.14 -0.69 15.54
C ALA A 267 6.56 -1.76 14.59
N ALA A 268 5.85 -1.33 13.56
CA ALA A 268 5.60 -2.13 12.37
C ALA A 268 5.99 -1.33 11.12
N SER A 269 6.87 -1.95 10.35
CA SER A 269 7.31 -1.55 9.01
C SER A 269 6.11 -1.39 8.08
N THR A 270 6.02 -0.24 7.42
CA THR A 270 5.02 0.00 6.39
C THR A 270 5.37 -0.80 5.14
N SER A 271 4.51 -1.74 4.75
CA SER A 271 4.46 -2.29 3.39
C SER A 271 3.20 -1.75 2.71
N ILE A 272 3.37 -1.02 1.61
CA ILE A 272 2.25 -0.56 0.79
C ILE A 272 1.65 -1.80 0.12
N SER A 273 0.52 -2.28 0.64
CA SER A 273 -0.26 -3.33 0.02
C SER A 273 -1.27 -2.71 -0.93
N ILE A 274 -1.02 -2.82 -2.25
CA ILE A 274 -1.98 -2.44 -3.28
C ILE A 274 -3.10 -3.51 -3.28
N THR A 275 -4.19 -3.27 -2.58
CA THR A 275 -5.35 -4.17 -2.57
C THR A 275 -6.30 -3.85 -3.72
N THR A 276 -6.50 -4.83 -4.60
CA THR A 276 -7.48 -4.81 -5.69
C THR A 276 -8.82 -5.39 -5.22
N GLY A 277 -9.54 -4.67 -4.38
CA GLY A 277 -10.93 -5.01 -4.04
C GLY A 277 -11.94 -4.33 -4.97
N SER A 278 -13.17 -4.85 -5.02
CA SER A 278 -14.35 -4.11 -5.52
C SER A 278 -15.17 -3.68 -4.30
N PRO A 279 -15.92 -2.57 -4.36
CA PRO A 279 -16.68 -2.10 -3.20
C PRO A 279 -17.75 -3.13 -2.79
N PRO A 280 -17.99 -3.35 -1.49
CA PRO A 280 -19.09 -4.20 -1.05
C PRO A 280 -20.44 -3.55 -1.42
N SER A 281 -21.38 -4.37 -1.89
CA SER A 281 -22.76 -3.96 -2.13
C SER A 281 -23.40 -3.45 -0.84
N ALA A 282 -23.93 -2.22 -0.86
CA ALA A 282 -24.71 -1.66 0.23
C ALA A 282 -26.00 -2.48 0.43
N ASN A 283 -26.07 -3.26 1.50
CA ASN A 283 -27.32 -3.88 1.93
C ASN A 283 -28.16 -2.84 2.66
N ASN A 284 -29.27 -2.44 2.03
CA ASN A 284 -30.34 -1.68 2.67
C ASN A 284 -31.00 -2.51 3.77
N SER A 285 -31.16 -1.91 4.95
CA SER A 285 -31.93 -2.42 6.09
C SER A 285 -33.40 -2.66 5.71
N PRO A 286 -34.05 -3.73 6.19
CA PRO A 286 -35.49 -3.89 6.03
C PRO A 286 -36.23 -2.97 7.02
N SER A 287 -37.09 -2.11 6.48
CA SER A 287 -38.04 -1.33 7.26
C SER A 287 -39.02 -2.25 7.98
N THR A 288 -39.08 -2.13 9.31
CA THR A 288 -40.13 -2.67 10.16
C THR A 288 -41.47 -1.99 9.82
N GLY A 289 -42.36 -2.73 9.16
CA GLY A 289 -43.75 -2.34 8.96
C GLY A 289 -44.65 -3.22 9.83
N HIS A 290 -45.18 -2.64 10.91
CA HIS A 290 -46.31 -3.20 11.64
C HIS A 290 -47.56 -3.20 10.76
N ARG A 291 -48.16 -4.37 10.54
CA ARG A 291 -49.57 -4.71 10.82
C ARG A 291 -49.81 -6.20 10.62
#